data_AF-A0A9X0MCH8-F1
#
_entry.id   AF-A0A9X0MCH8-F1
#
_cell.length_a   1.000
_cell.length_b   1.000
_cell.length_c   1.000
_cell.angle_alpha   90.00
_cell.angle_beta   90.00
_cell.angle_gamma   90.00
#
_symmetry.space_group_name_H-M   'P 1'
#
loop_
_entity.id
_entity.type
_entity.pdbx_description
1 polymer ?
#
loop_
_entity_poly.entity_id
_entity_poly.type
_entity_poly.pdbx_seq_one_letter_code
_entity_poly.pdbx_strand_id
1 'polypeptide(L)' 'MLFMLNEIMTPREACDRWGITQEALRMKLKRGKDNKLIDALIEGGKVKYYKPEGKQRGEWILTVEAMDLLFPKRKEIIK' A
#
# COMPACT_ATOMS: atom_id res chain seq x y z
N MET A 1 4.92 -1.77 17.70
CA MET A 1 5.70 -1.14 16.62
C MET A 1 5.42 0.35 16.68
N LEU A 2 6.45 1.19 16.71
CA LEU A 2 6.31 2.65 16.61
C LEU A 2 6.45 3.01 15.14
N PHE A 3 5.57 3.87 14.65
CA PHE A 3 5.68 4.48 13.33
C PHE A 3 5.56 5.99 13.49
N MET A 4 6.23 6.72 12.62
CA MET A 4 6.07 8.16 12.48
C MET A 4 4.93 8.42 11.50
N LEU A 5 4.14 9.48 11.71
CA LEU A 5 2.98 9.77 10.87
C LEU A 5 3.35 9.98 9.39
N ASN A 6 4.56 10.47 9.10
CA ASN A 6 5.07 10.63 7.74
C ASN A 6 5.38 9.29 7.01
N GLU A 7 5.43 8.18 7.74
CA GLU A 7 5.59 6.82 7.21
C GLU A 7 4.26 6.19 6.82
N ILE A 8 3.13 6.80 7.21
CA ILE A 8 1.78 6.40 6.81
C ILE A 8 1.30 7.34 5.71
N MET A 9 0.55 6.78 4.77
CA MET A 9 0.02 7.55 3.65
C MET A 9 -1.34 7.05 3.19
N THR A 10 -2.08 7.98 2.60
CA THR A 10 -3.28 7.66 1.82
C THR A 10 -2.88 7.01 0.49
N PRO A 11 -3.79 6.34 -0.23
CA PRO A 11 -3.47 5.73 -1.53
C PRO A 11 -3.08 6.78 -2.56
N ARG A 12 -3.67 7.98 -2.47
CA ARG A 12 -3.34 9.11 -3.32
C ARG A 12 -1.90 9.56 -3.10
N GLU A 13 -1.53 9.78 -1.84
CA GLU A 13 -0.18 10.17 -1.47
C GLU A 13 0.85 9.10 -1.83
N ALA A 14 0.52 7.82 -1.66
CA ALA A 14 1.39 6.71 -2.09
C ALA A 14 1.67 6.77 -3.59
N CYS A 15 0.64 7.03 -4.40
CA CYS A 15 0.78 7.18 -5.85
C CYS A 15 1.69 8.36 -6.21
N ASP A 16 1.48 9.50 -5.57
CA ASP A 16 2.27 10.71 -5.81
C ASP A 16 3.75 10.49 -5.40
N ARG A 17 4.02 9.80 -4.26
CA ARG A 17 5.38 9.48 -3.79
C ARG A 17 6.11 8.42 -4.63
N TRP A 18 5.40 7.44 -5.21
CA TRP A 18 5.99 6.36 -6.02
C TRP A 18 5.93 6.62 -7.53
N GLY A 19 5.30 7.71 -7.98
CA GLY A 19 5.14 8.00 -9.40
C GLY A 19 4.30 6.96 -10.14
N ILE A 20 3.31 6.37 -9.47
CA ILE A 20 2.41 5.36 -10.04
C ILE A 20 0.98 5.89 -10.15
N THR A 21 0.18 5.28 -11.02
CA THR A 21 -1.23 5.63 -11.14
C THR A 21 -2.07 4.97 -10.03
N GLN A 22 -3.17 5.60 -9.64
CA GLN A 22 -4.13 5.02 -8.69
C GLN A 22 -4.69 3.68 -9.19
N GLU A 23 -4.84 3.50 -10.51
CA GLU A 23 -5.29 2.24 -11.09
C GLU A 23 -4.23 1.12 -10.92
N ALA A 24 -2.94 1.43 -11.12
CA ALA A 24 -1.87 0.48 -10.89
C ALA A 24 -1.84 0.02 -9.42
N LEU A 25 -1.99 0.96 -8.48
CA LEU A 25 -2.10 0.65 -7.05
C LEU A 25 -3.32 -0.23 -6.75
N ARG A 26 -4.51 0.13 -7.28
CA ARG A 26 -5.75 -0.64 -7.12
C ARG A 26 -5.60 -2.07 -7.65
N MET A 27 -5.04 -2.24 -8.84
CA MET A 27 -4.79 -3.55 -9.44
C MET A 27 -3.81 -4.37 -8.60
N LYS A 28 -2.74 -3.76 -8.08
CA LYS A 28 -1.76 -4.43 -7.23
C LYS A 28 -2.37 -4.89 -5.90
N LEU A 29 -3.15 -4.04 -5.25
CA LEU A 29 -3.87 -4.38 -4.01
C LEU A 29 -4.90 -5.49 -4.24
N LYS A 30 -5.58 -5.49 -5.39
CA LYS A 30 -6.51 -6.57 -5.76
C LYS A 30 -5.79 -7.91 -5.95
N ARG A 31 -4.76 -7.95 -6.81
CA ARG A 31 -3.98 -9.17 -7.09
C ARG A 31 -3.17 -9.66 -5.88
N GLY A 32 -2.75 -8.74 -5.02
CA GLY A 32 -2.02 -9.08 -3.82
C GLY A 32 -2.85 -9.83 -2.78
N LYS A 33 -4.19 -9.74 -2.83
CA LYS A 33 -5.09 -10.61 -2.05
C LYS A 33 -5.02 -12.05 -2.57
N ASP A 34 -5.00 -12.23 -3.89
CA ASP A 34 -4.93 -13.57 -4.50
C ASP A 34 -3.63 -14.30 -4.13
N ASN A 35 -2.54 -13.55 -3.90
CA ASN A 35 -1.22 -14.09 -3.59
C ASN A 35 -0.87 -14.08 -2.09
N LYS A 36 -1.83 -13.86 -1.18
CA LYS A 36 -1.64 -13.72 0.29
C LYS A 36 -0.69 -12.61 0.76
N LEU A 37 -0.04 -11.89 -0.16
CA LEU A 37 0.87 -10.78 0.17
C LEU A 37 0.14 -9.70 0.96
N ILE A 38 -1.09 -9.34 0.56
CA ILE A 38 -1.87 -8.30 1.24
C ILE A 38 -2.28 -8.76 2.63
N ASP A 39 -2.63 -10.04 2.80
CA ASP A 39 -2.99 -10.58 4.11
C ASP A 39 -1.78 -10.54 5.05
N ALA A 40 -0.60 -10.94 4.59
CA ALA A 40 0.64 -10.83 5.36
C ALA A 40 1.00 -9.37 5.72
N LEU A 41 0.73 -8.42 4.83
CA LEU A 41 0.93 -6.99 5.11
C LEU A 41 -0.08 -6.46 6.14
N ILE A 42 -1.31 -6.96 6.14
CA ILE A 42 -2.33 -6.62 7.14
C ILE A 42 -1.95 -7.19 8.50
N GLU A 43 -1.61 -8.48 8.57
CA GLU A 43 -1.17 -9.16 9.80
C GLU A 43 0.08 -8.50 10.38
N GLY A 44 1.01 -8.08 9.52
CA GLY A 44 2.22 -7.36 9.91
C GLY A 44 2.00 -5.89 10.26
N GLY A 45 0.76 -5.37 10.21
CA GLY A 45 0.45 -3.98 10.55
C GLY A 45 0.96 -2.94 9.55
N LYS A 46 1.27 -3.34 8.31
CA LYS A 46 1.82 -2.48 7.25
C LYS A 46 0.76 -1.89 6.33
N VAL A 47 -0.40 -2.54 6.24
CA VAL A 47 -1.54 -2.07 5.46
C VAL A 47 -2.82 -2.23 6.28
N LYS A 48 -3.74 -1.27 6.16
CA LYS A 48 -5.08 -1.36 6.74
C LYS A 48 -6.12 -0.98 5.72
N TYR A 49 -7.23 -1.72 5.69
CA TYR A 49 -8.44 -1.32 4.98
C TYR A 49 -9.51 -0.93 5.99
N TYR A 50 -9.97 0.32 5.95
CA TYR A 50 -11.06 0.79 6.78
C TYR A 50 -12.30 1.00 5.93
N LYS A 51 -13.37 0.28 6.23
CA LYS A 51 -14.67 0.43 5.57
C LYS A 51 -15.73 0.74 6.63
N PRO A 52 -16.29 1.96 6.65
CA PRO A 52 -17.41 2.27 7.54
C PRO A 52 -18.63 1.38 7.25
N GLU A 53 -19.44 1.15 8.27
CA GLU A 53 -20.71 0.42 8.12
C GLU A 53 -21.63 1.13 7.12
N GLY A 54 -22.33 0.34 6.28
CA GLY A 54 -23.23 0.86 5.25
C GLY A 54 -22.56 1.53 4.04
N LYS A 55 -21.24 1.76 4.04
CA LYS A 55 -20.55 2.30 2.85
C LYS A 55 -20.21 1.22 1.86
N GLN A 56 -20.31 1.52 0.57
CA GLN A 56 -19.96 0.58 -0.49
C GLN A 56 -18.44 0.40 -0.63
N ARG A 57 -17.66 1.45 -0.36
CA ARG A 57 -16.20 1.48 -0.48
C ARG A 57 -15.56 1.99 0.81
N GLY A 58 -14.47 1.35 1.20
CA GLY A 58 -13.54 1.80 2.24
C GLY A 58 -12.27 2.39 1.66
N GLU A 59 -11.39 2.81 2.56
CA GLU A 59 -10.12 3.45 2.29
C GLU A 59 -8.96 2.57 2.72
N TRP A 60 -7.88 2.63 1.95
CA TRP A 60 -6.62 1.98 2.30
C TRP A 60 -5.73 2.96 3.04
N ILE A 61 -5.02 2.47 4.03
CA ILE A 61 -3.97 3.16 4.77
C ILE A 61 -2.73 2.31 4.59
N LEU A 62 -1.66 2.92 4.06
CA LEU A 62 -0.46 2.22 3.62
C LEU A 62 0.75 2.77 4.37
N THR A 63 1.70 1.92 4.73
CA THR A 63 3.01 2.37 5.19
C THR A 63 4.00 2.50 4.02
N VAL A 64 5.07 3.27 4.21
CA VAL A 64 6.24 3.31 3.30
C VAL A 64 6.74 1.89 3.04
N GLU A 65 6.90 1.09 4.09
CA GLU A 65 7.39 -0.29 3.98
C GLU A 65 6.46 -1.18 3.14
N ALA A 66 5.13 -1.04 3.29
CA ALA A 66 4.18 -1.73 2.42
C ALA A 66 4.39 -1.34 0.95
N MET A 67 4.63 -0.06 0.67
CA MET A 67 4.85 0.42 -0.68
C MET A 67 6.17 -0.06 -1.27
N ASP A 68 7.24 -0.17 -0.48
CA ASP A 68 8.51 -0.78 -0.91
C ASP A 68 8.35 -2.26 -1.30
N LEU A 69 7.46 -2.99 -0.62
CA LEU A 69 7.16 -4.39 -0.95
C LEU A 69 6.22 -4.53 -2.17
N LEU A 70 5.22 -3.66 -2.28
CA LEU A 70 4.25 -3.69 -3.37
C LEU A 70 4.83 -3.16 -4.70
N PHE A 71 5.61 -2.09 -4.61
CA PHE A 71 6.26 -1.41 -5.73
C PHE A 71 7.73 -1.17 -5.39
N PRO A 72 8.56 -2.23 -5.42
CA PRO A 72 9.99 -2.08 -5.20
C PRO A 72 10.54 -1.08 -6.21
N LYS A 73 11.17 0.00 -5.73
CA LYS A 73 11.94 0.89 -6.59
C LYS A 73 12.97 0.02 -7.29
N ARG A 74 13.05 0.08 -8.63
CA ARG A 74 14.14 -0.57 -9.35
C ARG A 74 15.43 -0.04 -8.73
N LYS A 75 16.23 -0.93 -8.12
CA LYS A 75 17.61 -0.58 -7.79
C LYS A 75 18.22 -0.13 -9.11
N GLU A 76 18.61 1.13 -9.22
CA GLU A 76 19.47 1.54 -10.31
C GLU A 76 20.69 0.62 -10.21
N ILE A 77 20.85 -0.25 -11.22
CA ILE A 77 22.10 -0.94 -11.42
C ILE A 77 23.04 0.19 -11.85
N ILE A 78 23.76 0.76 -10.90
CA ILE A 78 24.89 1.63 -11.19
C ILE A 78 25.87 0.75 -11.99
N LYS A 79 25.89 0.97 -13.31
CA LYS A 79 26.86 0.36 -14.21
C LYS A 79 28.19 1.10 -14.10
#